data_AF-A0AAV3XD96-F1
#
_entry.id   AF-A0AAV3XD96-F1
#
_cell.length_a   1.000
_cell.length_b   1.000
_cell.length_c   1.000
_cell.angle_alpha   90.00
_cell.angle_beta   90.00
_cell.angle_gamma   90.00
#
_symmetry.space_group_name_H-M   'P 1'
#
loop_
_entity.id
_entity.type
_entity.pdbx_description
1 polymer ?
#
loop_
_entity_poly.entity_id
_entity_poly.type
_entity_poly.pdbx_seq_one_letter_code
_entity_poly.pdbx_strand_id
1 'polypeptide(L)' 'MEEGFDFLGFNLRHYGGKLLTKPSKKKVLAFCKRIVKEIKGLKRKEQEAVIRKLNLILRGFANYYKSGVSKKTFR' A
#
# COMPACT_ATOMS: atom_id res chain seq x y z
N MET A 1 13.63 -19.47 11.10
CA MET A 1 12.94 -18.66 10.07
C MET A 1 13.40 -17.20 10.16
N GLU A 2 14.63 -16.93 9.70
CA GLU A 2 15.11 -15.53 9.56
C GLU A 2 14.73 -14.91 8.21
N GLU A 3 14.62 -15.76 7.18
CA GLU A 3 14.02 -15.43 5.90
C GLU A 3 12.51 -15.36 6.07
N GLY A 4 11.99 -14.13 6.15
CA GLY A 4 10.55 -13.90 6.13
C GLY A 4 9.95 -14.19 4.76
N PHE A 5 8.63 -14.30 4.68
CA PHE A 5 7.91 -14.57 3.45
C PHE A 5 6.76 -13.59 3.23
N ASP A 6 6.32 -13.49 1.99
CA ASP A 6 5.19 -12.65 1.60
C ASP A 6 3.89 -13.45 1.63
N PHE A 7 2.89 -12.97 2.37
CA PHE A 7 1.57 -13.57 2.47
C PHE A 7 0.49 -12.50 2.57
N LEU A 8 -0.57 -12.61 1.75
CA LEU A 8 -1.67 -11.64 1.67
C LEU A 8 -1.19 -10.18 1.58
N GLY A 9 -0.06 -9.94 0.92
CA GLY A 9 0.49 -8.60 0.77
C GLY A 9 1.22 -8.02 1.99
N PHE A 10 1.40 -8.82 3.04
CA PHE A 10 2.31 -8.54 4.13
C PHE A 10 3.60 -9.35 3.96
N ASN A 11 4.73 -8.79 4.36
CA ASN A 11 5.97 -9.50 4.61
C ASN A 11 5.99 -9.87 6.09
N LEU A 12 5.91 -11.18 6.37
CA LEU A 12 5.99 -11.73 7.72
C LEU A 12 7.42 -12.14 7.98
N ARG A 13 8.06 -11.46 8.94
CA ARG A 13 9.46 -11.76 9.31
C ARG A 13 9.66 -11.57 10.81
N HIS A 14 10.44 -12.48 11.40
CA HIS A 14 10.94 -12.33 12.76
C HIS A 14 12.15 -11.40 12.81
N TYR A 15 12.13 -10.48 13.77
CA TYR A 15 13.23 -9.57 14.07
C TYR A 15 13.52 -9.70 15.57
N GLY A 16 14.64 -10.31 15.93
CA GLY A 16 15.07 -10.43 17.34
C GLY A 16 13.97 -10.95 18.28
N GLY A 17 13.29 -12.04 17.89
CA GLY A 17 12.21 -12.65 18.69
C GLY A 17 10.81 -12.05 18.51
N LYS A 18 10.65 -10.95 17.74
CA LYS A 18 9.34 -10.35 17.45
C LYS A 18 8.92 -10.54 16.00
N LEU A 19 7.70 -11.02 15.78
CA LEU A 19 7.08 -11.07 14.45
C LEU A 19 6.57 -9.68 14.05
N LEU A 20 6.97 -9.18 12.88
CA LEU A 20 6.43 -7.96 12.30
C LEU A 20 5.71 -8.27 10.99
N THR A 21 4.46 -7.83 10.88
CA THR A 21 3.61 -7.90 9.68
C THR A 21 3.68 -6.58 8.91
N LYS A 22 4.75 -6.39 8.14
CA LYS A 22 4.94 -5.16 7.36
C LYS A 22 4.24 -5.28 6.01
N PRO A 23 3.73 -4.21 5.39
CA PRO A 23 3.32 -4.28 3.99
C PRO A 23 4.48 -4.77 3.11
N SER A 24 4.21 -5.73 2.21
CA SER A 24 5.22 -6.22 1.27
C SER A 24 5.60 -5.12 0.28
N LYS A 25 6.92 -4.95 0.06
CA LYS A 25 7.47 -3.98 -0.91
C LYS A 25 6.84 -4.17 -2.30
N LYS A 26 6.59 -5.42 -2.72
CA LYS A 26 5.99 -5.74 -4.01
C LYS A 26 4.59 -5.16 -4.15
N LYS A 27 3.76 -5.27 -3.10
CA LYS A 27 2.39 -4.73 -3.12
C LYS A 27 2.37 -3.21 -3.05
N VAL A 28 3.23 -2.60 -2.25
CA VAL A 28 3.35 -1.14 -2.16
C VAL A 28 3.76 -0.55 -3.51
N LEU A 29 4.77 -1.12 -4.17
CA LEU A 29 5.20 -0.68 -5.50
C LEU A 29 4.11 -0.88 -6.56
N ALA A 30 3.40 -2.00 -6.54
CA ALA A 30 2.26 -2.24 -7.44
C ALA A 30 1.15 -1.21 -7.22
N PHE A 31 0.88 -0.83 -5.98
CA PHE A 31 -0.08 0.22 -5.64
C PHE A 31 0.35 1.59 -6.19
N CYS A 32 1.60 2.01 -5.98
CA CYS A 32 2.12 3.26 -6.55
C CYS A 32 2.00 3.29 -8.08
N LYS A 33 2.36 2.18 -8.76
CA LYS A 33 2.20 2.05 -10.21
C LYS A 33 0.74 2.19 -10.65
N ARG A 34 -0.19 1.61 -9.89
CA ARG A 34 -1.64 1.77 -10.13
C ARG A 34 -2.06 3.24 -10.00
N ILE A 35 -1.66 3.94 -8.94
CA ILE A 35 -1.99 5.37 -8.76
C ILE A 35 -1.50 6.19 -9.96
N VAL A 36 -0.26 5.98 -10.40
CA VAL A 36 0.27 6.66 -11.59
C VAL A 36 -0.57 6.36 -12.83
N LYS A 37 -1.02 5.11 -13.02
CA LYS A 37 -1.90 4.72 -14.15
C LYS A 37 -3.25 5.44 -14.07
N GLU A 38 -3.88 5.48 -12.90
CA GLU A 38 -5.16 6.16 -12.68
C GLU A 38 -5.04 7.65 -12.99
N ILE A 39 -4.00 8.32 -12.49
CA ILE A 39 -3.74 9.75 -12.79
C ILE A 39 -3.56 9.97 -14.29
N LYS A 40 -2.78 9.12 -14.97
CA LYS A 40 -2.58 9.22 -16.43
C LYS A 40 -3.89 9.04 -17.21
N GLY A 41 -4.79 8.19 -16.74
CA GLY A 41 -6.11 7.99 -17.34
C GLY A 41 -7.08 9.16 -17.14
N LEU A 42 -6.81 10.03 -16.14
CA LEU A 42 -7.67 11.16 -15.78
C LEU A 42 -7.12 12.52 -16.24
N LYS A 43 -6.07 12.56 -17.07
CA LYS A 43 -5.37 13.80 -17.50
C LYS A 43 -6.26 14.92 -18.08
N ARG A 44 -7.47 14.61 -18.57
CA ARG A 44 -8.41 15.58 -19.16
C ARG A 44 -9.72 15.69 -18.36
N LYS A 45 -9.72 15.24 -17.11
CA LYS A 45 -10.88 15.33 -16.22
C LYS A 45 -10.71 16.52 -15.28
N GLU A 46 -11.84 17.01 -14.77
CA GLU A 46 -11.85 18.04 -13.74
C GLU A 46 -11.09 17.59 -12.49
N GLN A 47 -10.41 18.55 -11.86
CA GLN A 47 -9.59 18.29 -10.67
C GLN A 47 -10.39 17.59 -9.56
N GLU A 48 -11.64 17.98 -9.35
CA GLU A 48 -12.53 17.36 -8.36
C GLU A 48 -12.74 15.87 -8.62
N ALA A 49 -12.97 15.49 -9.88
CA ALA A 49 -13.14 14.09 -10.27
C ALA A 49 -11.86 13.27 -10.00
N VAL A 50 -10.68 13.87 -10.23
CA VAL A 50 -9.39 13.26 -9.90
C VAL A 50 -9.24 13.05 -8.40
N ILE A 51 -9.48 14.10 -7.60
CA ILE A 51 -9.38 14.05 -6.14
C ILE A 51 -10.34 12.99 -5.57
N ARG A 52 -11.60 12.98 -6.00
CA ARG A 52 -12.62 12.02 -5.54
C ARG A 52 -12.19 10.59 -5.82
N LYS A 53 -11.70 10.30 -7.04
CA LYS A 53 -11.25 8.96 -7.42
C LYS A 53 -10.04 8.51 -6.60
N LEU A 54 -9.03 9.36 -6.46
CA LEU A 54 -7.81 9.05 -5.71
C LEU A 54 -8.11 8.83 -4.23
N ASN A 55 -8.95 9.67 -3.62
CA ASN A 55 -9.35 9.54 -2.21
C ASN A 55 -9.98 8.17 -1.91
N LEU A 56 -10.86 7.66 -2.79
CA LEU A 56 -11.46 6.34 -2.61
C LEU A 56 -10.41 5.21 -2.63
N ILE A 57 -9.45 5.28 -3.57
CA ILE A 57 -8.40 4.26 -3.71
C ILE A 57 -7.43 4.31 -2.53
N LEU A 58 -6.98 5.50 -2.15
CA LEU A 58 -6.05 5.71 -1.03
C LEU A 58 -6.68 5.27 0.30
N ARG A 59 -7.96 5.60 0.53
CA ARG A 59 -8.68 5.20 1.74
C ARG A 59 -8.82 3.69 1.84
N GLY A 60 -9.13 3.00 0.74
CA GLY A 60 -9.17 1.54 0.71
C GLY A 60 -7.82 0.91 1.06
N PHE A 61 -6.73 1.44 0.51
CA PHE A 61 -5.38 0.96 0.79
C PHE A 61 -4.97 1.19 2.25
N ALA A 62 -5.23 2.39 2.78
CA ALA A 62 -4.97 2.71 4.18
C ALA A 62 -5.76 1.79 5.12
N ASN A 63 -7.05 1.56 4.84
CA ASN A 63 -7.90 0.68 5.63
C ASN A 63 -7.43 -0.78 5.61
N TYR A 64 -6.91 -1.27 4.49
CA TYR A 64 -6.41 -2.64 4.38
C TYR A 64 -5.17 -2.89 5.26
N TYR A 65 -4.24 -1.94 5.26
CA TYR A 65 -2.96 -2.07 5.99
C TYR A 65 -3.00 -1.49 7.41
N LYS A 66 -4.16 -1.01 7.90
CA LYS A 66 -4.30 -0.34 9.21
C LYS A 66 -3.95 -1.23 10.41
N SER A 67 -4.19 -2.53 10.30
CA SER A 67 -3.94 -3.51 11.37
C SER A 67 -2.50 -4.00 11.42
N GLY A 68 -1.72 -3.79 10.35
CA GLY A 68 -0.32 -4.22 10.27
C GLY A 68 0.66 -3.16 10.76
N VAL A 69 1.94 -3.51 10.78
CA VAL A 69 3.05 -2.61 11.14
C VAL A 69 3.39 -1.73 9.93
N SER A 70 2.49 -0.80 9.61
CA SER A 70 2.50 -0.03 8.35
C SER A 70 2.93 1.43 8.52
N LYS A 71 3.07 1.93 9.75
CA LYS A 71 3.38 3.35 10.03
C LYS A 71 4.60 3.87 9.28
N LYS A 72 5.68 3.08 9.20
CA LYS A 72 6.91 3.47 8.49
C LYS A 72 6.74 3.46 6.97
N THR A 73 5.84 2.62 6.45
CA THR A 73 5.54 2.54 5.01
C THR A 73 4.66 3.71 4.54
N PHE A 74 3.84 4.28 5.43
CA PHE A 74 2.96 5.41 5.14
C PHE A 74 3.57 6.78 5.44
N ARG A 75 4.78 6.83 5.99
CA ARG A 75 5.52 8.06 6.23
C ARG A 75 6.23 8.50 4.95
#